data_AF-V4T5I2-F1
#
_entry.id   AF-V4T5I2-F1
#
_cell.length_a   1.000
_cell.length_b   1.000
_cell.length_c   1.000
_cell.angle_alpha   90.00
_cell.angle_beta   90.00
_cell.angle_gamma   90.00
#
_symmetry.space_group_name_H-M   'P 1'
#
loop_
_entity.id
_entity.type
_entity.pdbx_description
1 polymer ?
#
loop_
_entity_poly.entity_id
_entity_poly.type
_entity_poly.pdbx_seq_one_letter_code
_entity_poly.pdbx_strand_id
1 'polypeptide(L)'
;MGWAIALHGGPGDIPVTMPPERRQPREAALRHCLDISVDALKSQKYALDVVELVVRELENNSNFNAGKGSVLINAGTVEMEACIMDGNTKRCGARLLQGSKAEAGKRSQKGPDRLIVVSASGEVTMPFNTIGMFRACATEDGYSQIGIWTSVE
;
A
#
# COMPACT_ATOMS: atom_id res chain seq x y z
N MET A 1 -23.51 -10.21 0.41
CA MET A 1 -22.53 -9.14 0.70
C MET A 1 -21.25 -9.84 1.09
N GLY A 2 -20.16 -9.52 0.40
CA GLY A 2 -18.87 -10.18 0.56
C GLY A 2 -17.78 -9.23 1.00
N TRP A 3 -16.59 -9.76 1.25
CA TRP A 3 -15.42 -8.94 1.53
C TRP A 3 -14.89 -8.30 0.24
N ALA A 4 -14.22 -7.16 0.42
CA ALA A 4 -13.40 -6.53 -0.59
C ALA A 4 -12.15 -5.96 0.08
N ILE A 5 -11.06 -5.89 -0.67
CA ILE A 5 -9.81 -5.32 -0.21
C ILE A 5 -9.10 -4.60 -1.34
N ALA A 6 -8.41 -3.53 -0.96
CA ALA A 6 -7.53 -2.81 -1.86
C ALA A 6 -6.31 -2.28 -1.10
N LEU A 7 -5.18 -2.22 -1.79
CA LEU A 7 -3.88 -1.81 -1.25
C LEU A 7 -3.04 -1.12 -2.34
N HIS A 8 -2.14 -0.21 -1.94
CA HIS A 8 -1.22 0.48 -2.84
C HIS A 8 0.20 0.52 -2.31
N GLY A 9 1.18 0.55 -3.21
CA GLY A 9 2.62 0.69 -2.91
C GLY A 9 3.11 2.14 -2.88
N GLY A 10 2.20 3.10 -2.66
CA GLY A 10 2.46 4.53 -2.75
C GLY A 10 2.35 5.11 -4.17
N PRO A 11 1.86 6.36 -4.31
CA PRO A 11 1.95 7.09 -5.57
C PRO A 11 3.37 7.61 -5.82
N GLY A 12 3.67 7.90 -7.08
CA GLY A 12 4.89 8.59 -7.49
C GLY A 12 4.89 8.83 -8.99
N ASP A 13 5.82 9.68 -9.45
CA ASP A 13 6.12 9.86 -10.87
C ASP A 13 6.87 8.64 -11.40
N ILE A 14 6.15 7.52 -11.48
CA ILE A 14 6.66 6.22 -11.90
C ILE A 14 6.50 6.16 -13.43
N PRO A 15 7.61 6.19 -14.19
CA PRO A 15 7.53 6.22 -15.63
C PRO A 15 6.98 4.90 -16.15
N VAL A 16 6.15 4.96 -17.19
CA VAL A 16 5.64 3.78 -17.90
C VAL A 16 6.77 2.91 -18.45
N THR A 17 7.91 3.54 -18.74
CA THR A 17 9.15 2.90 -19.20
C THR A 17 9.99 2.28 -18.07
N MET A 18 9.45 2.18 -16.85
CA MET A 18 10.16 1.55 -15.72
C MET A 18 10.64 0.15 -16.13
N PRO A 19 11.94 -0.14 -15.97
CA PRO A 19 12.48 -1.39 -16.45
C PRO A 19 12.02 -2.58 -15.58
N PRO A 20 11.95 -3.80 -16.16
CA PRO A 20 11.42 -4.98 -15.48
C PRO A 20 12.08 -5.26 -14.13
N GLU A 21 13.37 -5.02 -13.98
CA GLU A 21 14.09 -5.27 -12.72
C GLU A 21 13.62 -4.39 -11.54
N ARG A 22 12.98 -3.24 -11.83
CA ARG A 22 12.34 -2.41 -10.81
C ARG A 22 10.86 -2.70 -10.69
N ARG A 23 10.20 -3.02 -11.80
CA ARG A 23 8.76 -3.27 -11.86
C ARG A 23 8.36 -4.60 -11.21
N GLN A 24 9.00 -5.70 -11.61
CA GLN A 24 8.63 -7.06 -11.20
C GLN A 24 8.69 -7.27 -9.68
N PRO A 25 9.72 -6.78 -8.94
CA PRO A 25 9.73 -6.94 -7.48
C PRO A 25 8.55 -6.26 -6.77
N ARG A 26 8.08 -5.12 -7.30
CA ARG A 26 6.93 -4.39 -6.74
C ARG A 26 5.61 -5.11 -7.04
N GLU A 27 5.45 -5.60 -8.27
CA GLU A 27 4.27 -6.40 -8.64
C GLU A 27 4.20 -7.71 -7.85
N ALA A 28 5.34 -8.38 -7.66
CA ALA A 28 5.44 -9.58 -6.83
C ALA A 28 5.09 -9.28 -5.36
N ALA A 29 5.58 -8.17 -4.81
CA ALA A 29 5.28 -7.76 -3.45
C ALA A 29 3.79 -7.43 -3.26
N LEU A 30 3.17 -6.70 -4.20
CA LEU A 30 1.72 -6.44 -4.17
C LEU A 30 0.90 -7.73 -4.26
N ARG A 31 1.33 -8.67 -5.10
CA ARG A 31 0.68 -9.97 -5.23
C ARG A 31 0.71 -10.74 -3.92
N HIS A 32 1.89 -10.85 -3.31
CA HIS A 32 2.03 -11.45 -1.98
C HIS A 32 1.12 -10.78 -0.95
N CYS A 33 1.11 -9.45 -0.88
CA CYS A 33 0.25 -8.71 0.04
C CYS A 33 -1.25 -8.93 -0.24
N LEU A 34 -1.64 -9.06 -1.51
CA LEU A 34 -3.02 -9.35 -1.87
C LEU A 34 -3.40 -10.78 -1.45
N ASP A 35 -2.57 -11.76 -1.77
CA ASP A 35 -2.83 -13.19 -1.50
C ASP A 35 -3.02 -13.44 0.00
N ILE A 36 -2.11 -12.96 0.86
CA ILE A 36 -2.23 -13.11 2.32
C ILE A 36 -3.50 -12.45 2.87
N SER A 37 -3.93 -11.36 2.24
CA SER A 37 -5.08 -10.57 2.71
C SER A 37 -6.38 -11.24 2.32
N VAL A 38 -6.44 -11.82 1.12
CA VAL A 38 -7.53 -12.66 0.65
C VAL A 38 -7.65 -13.90 1.52
N ASP A 39 -6.55 -14.57 1.84
CA ASP A 39 -6.55 -15.74 2.72
C ASP A 39 -7.04 -15.39 4.14
N ALA A 40 -6.64 -14.24 4.66
CA ALA A 40 -7.09 -13.73 5.95
C ALA A 40 -8.60 -13.41 5.95
N LEU A 41 -9.12 -12.77 4.89
CA LEU A 41 -10.55 -12.44 4.75
C LEU A 41 -11.40 -13.69 4.55
N LYS A 42 -10.95 -14.66 3.74
CA LYS A 42 -11.58 -15.99 3.61
C LYS A 42 -11.65 -16.73 4.94
N SER A 43 -10.64 -16.54 5.79
CA SER A 43 -10.61 -17.08 7.15
C SER A 43 -11.44 -16.26 8.16
N GLN A 44 -12.28 -15.33 7.70
CA GLN A 44 -13.16 -14.50 8.52
C GLN A 44 -12.43 -13.68 9.58
N LYS A 45 -11.18 -13.26 9.32
CA LYS A 45 -10.47 -12.31 10.20
C LYS A 45 -11.12 -10.92 10.14
N TYR A 46 -10.99 -10.16 11.22
CA TYR A 46 -11.49 -8.79 11.27
C TYR A 46 -10.73 -7.89 10.29
N ALA A 47 -11.46 -7.01 9.61
CA ALA A 47 -10.88 -6.08 8.63
C ALA A 47 -9.70 -5.28 9.20
N LEU A 48 -9.78 -4.87 10.48
CA LEU A 48 -8.71 -4.14 11.16
C LEU A 48 -7.40 -4.96 11.23
N ASP A 49 -7.49 -6.25 11.56
CA ASP A 49 -6.33 -7.15 11.63
C ASP A 49 -5.76 -7.41 10.24
N VAL A 50 -6.63 -7.50 9.23
CA VAL A 50 -6.22 -7.71 7.82
C VAL A 50 -5.45 -6.50 7.30
N VAL A 51 -5.93 -5.28 7.53
CA VAL A 51 -5.21 -4.08 7.07
C VAL A 51 -3.89 -3.89 7.80
N GLU A 52 -3.82 -4.19 9.10
CA GLU A 52 -2.54 -4.18 9.83
C GLU A 52 -1.56 -5.18 9.23
N LEU A 53 -1.99 -6.41 8.98
CA LEU A 53 -1.17 -7.46 8.36
C LEU A 53 -0.61 -7.01 7.01
N VAL A 54 -1.45 -6.45 6.15
CA VAL A 54 -1.05 -5.98 4.81
C VAL A 54 -0.04 -4.84 4.90
N VAL A 55 -0.29 -3.85 5.76
CA VAL A 55 0.62 -2.71 5.93
C VAL A 55 1.98 -3.17 6.43
N ARG A 56 2.03 -4.11 7.39
CA ARG A 56 3.30 -4.67 7.88
C ARG A 56 4.11 -5.35 6.79
N GLU A 57 3.45 -6.07 5.87
CA GLU A 57 4.13 -6.73 4.76
C GLU A 57 4.64 -5.72 3.71
N LEU A 58 3.90 -4.63 3.49
CA LEU A 58 4.38 -3.51 2.68
C LEU A 58 5.58 -2.80 3.33
N GLU A 59 5.54 -2.54 4.63
CA GLU A 59 6.64 -1.94 5.41
C GLU A 59 7.91 -2.82 5.43
N ASN A 60 7.74 -4.14 5.41
CA ASN A 60 8.84 -5.09 5.36
C ASN A 60 9.52 -5.15 3.97
N ASN A 61 8.93 -4.55 2.94
CA ASN A 61 9.46 -4.56 1.58
C ASN A 61 10.21 -3.27 1.24
N SER A 62 11.52 -3.37 1.04
CA SER A 62 12.38 -2.22 0.70
C SER A 62 12.07 -1.55 -0.64
N ASN A 63 11.18 -2.12 -1.47
CA ASN A 63 10.76 -1.48 -2.72
C ASN A 63 9.71 -0.38 -2.53
N PHE A 64 9.05 -0.30 -1.38
CA PHE A 64 8.02 0.70 -1.07
C PHE A 64 8.55 1.73 -0.06
N ASN A 65 8.05 2.96 -0.14
CA ASN A 65 8.42 4.02 0.79
C ASN A 65 7.62 3.89 2.10
N ALA A 66 7.92 2.85 2.86
CA ALA A 66 7.41 2.60 4.20
C ALA A 66 8.36 1.63 4.91
N GLY A 67 8.39 1.64 6.25
CA GLY A 67 9.21 0.71 7.02
C GLY A 67 10.68 0.69 6.57
N LYS A 68 11.12 -0.48 6.09
CA LYS A 68 12.51 -0.72 5.66
C LYS A 68 12.91 0.06 4.41
N GLY A 69 11.95 0.48 3.58
CA GLY A 69 12.21 1.22 2.34
C GLY A 69 12.04 2.73 2.49
N SER A 70 11.89 3.23 3.72
CA SER A 70 11.64 4.64 4.01
C SER A 70 12.71 5.58 3.43
N VAL A 71 12.26 6.67 2.85
CA VAL A 71 13.11 7.75 2.34
C VAL A 71 13.76 8.53 3.49
N LEU A 72 14.83 9.25 3.16
CA LEU A 72 15.53 10.11 4.11
C LEU A 72 14.96 11.53 4.07
N ILE A 73 14.88 12.16 5.24
CA ILE A 73 14.70 13.61 5.35
C ILE A 73 16.01 14.34 5.00
N ASN A 74 15.97 15.68 4.92
CA ASN A 74 17.14 16.49 4.59
C ASN A 74 18.34 16.27 5.52
N ALA A 75 18.09 15.91 6.79
CA ALA A 75 19.13 15.58 7.76
C ALA A 75 19.81 14.21 7.51
N GLY A 76 19.36 13.43 6.51
CA GLY A 76 19.86 12.09 6.22
C GLY A 76 19.37 11.02 7.21
N THR A 77 18.33 11.29 7.97
CA THR A 77 17.67 10.37 8.90
C THR A 77 16.32 9.91 8.35
N VAL A 78 15.71 8.90 8.98
CA VAL A 78 14.37 8.41 8.61
C VAL A 78 13.36 8.97 9.61
N GLU A 79 12.28 9.55 9.10
CA GLU A 79 11.09 9.88 9.87
C GLU A 79 9.89 9.22 9.18
N MET A 80 9.07 8.51 9.94
CA MET A 80 7.96 7.71 9.45
C MET A 80 6.68 8.04 10.20
N GLU A 81 5.57 8.03 9.47
CA GLU A 81 4.24 8.19 10.02
C GLU A 81 3.37 7.02 9.59
N ALA A 82 2.52 6.54 10.50
CA ALA A 82 1.52 5.52 10.21
C ALA A 82 0.23 5.84 10.95
N CYS A 83 -0.91 5.53 10.32
CA CYS A 83 -2.23 5.63 10.92
C CYS A 83 -3.11 4.43 10.58
N ILE A 84 -4.05 4.13 11.46
CA ILE A 84 -5.03 3.05 11.29
C ILE A 84 -6.37 3.49 11.88
N MET A 85 -7.47 3.07 11.26
CA MET A 85 -8.82 3.41 11.70
C MET A 85 -9.76 2.21 11.57
N ASP A 86 -10.54 1.96 12.61
CA ASP A 86 -11.67 1.05 12.57
C ASP A 86 -12.93 1.82 12.16
N GLY A 87 -13.43 1.53 10.96
CA GLY A 87 -14.62 2.18 10.41
C GLY A 87 -15.91 1.88 11.17
N ASN A 88 -15.98 0.77 11.91
CA ASN A 88 -17.16 0.37 12.69
C ASN A 88 -17.25 1.16 14.00
N THR A 89 -16.14 1.24 14.75
CA THR A 89 -16.11 1.93 16.05
C THR A 89 -15.67 3.39 15.97
N LYS A 90 -15.19 3.85 14.82
CA LYS A 90 -14.56 5.17 14.60
C LYS A 90 -13.28 5.40 15.42
N ARG A 91 -12.76 4.36 16.10
CA ARG A 91 -11.48 4.43 16.80
C ARG A 91 -10.35 4.54 15.79
N CYS A 92 -9.38 5.39 16.07
CA CYS A 92 -8.19 5.58 15.26
C CYS A 92 -6.93 5.60 16.13
N GLY A 93 -5.79 5.29 15.51
CA GLY A 93 -4.47 5.42 16.10
C GLY A 93 -3.51 5.98 15.05
N ALA A 94 -2.57 6.81 15.50
CA ALA A 94 -1.50 7.35 14.66
C ALA A 94 -0.19 7.36 15.45
N ARG A 95 0.93 7.19 14.75
CA ARG A 95 2.26 7.20 15.35
C ARG A 95 3.27 7.86 14.43
N LEU A 96 4.06 8.76 15.01
CA LEU A 96 5.30 9.27 14.43
C LEU A 96 6.48 8.46 14.98
N LEU A 97 7.37 8.02 14.11
CA LEU A 97 8.57 7.24 14.40
C LEU A 97 9.79 7.95 13.85
N GLN A 98 10.80 8.15 14.69
CA GLN A 98 12.10 8.69 14.28
C GLN A 98 13.16 7.58 14.33
N GLY A 99 13.92 7.43 13.25
CA GLY A 99 14.99 6.45 13.12
C GLY A 99 16.35 7.10 12.85
N SER A 100 17.41 6.52 13.42
CA SER A 100 18.80 6.90 13.11
C SER A 100 19.16 6.54 11.65
N LYS A 101 20.22 7.16 11.11
CA LYS A 101 20.73 6.97 9.73
C LYS A 101 20.62 5.51 9.27
N ALA A 102 19.61 5.21 8.46
CA ALA A 102 19.48 3.93 7.78
C ALA A 102 20.24 4.01 6.46
N GLU A 103 20.78 2.88 5.98
CA GLU A 103 21.20 2.70 4.58
C GLU A 103 19.95 2.71 3.68
N ALA A 104 19.30 3.84 3.57
CA ALA A 104 18.16 4.02 2.69
C ALA A 104 18.66 4.12 1.24
N GLY A 105 18.02 3.39 0.33
CA GLY A 105 18.20 3.65 -1.09
C GLY A 105 17.80 5.09 -1.38
N LYS A 106 18.70 5.90 -1.93
CA LYS A 106 18.44 7.32 -2.31
C LYS A 106 17.17 7.41 -3.17
N ARG A 107 16.04 7.73 -2.56
CA ARG A 107 14.76 7.91 -3.24
C ARG A 107 14.14 9.21 -2.75
N SER A 108 13.71 10.03 -3.71
CA SER A 108 12.91 11.22 -3.47
C SER A 108 11.49 10.86 -3.87
N GLN A 109 10.54 10.96 -2.93
CA GLN A 109 9.13 10.87 -3.27
C GLN A 109 8.60 12.30 -3.46
N LYS A 110 7.99 12.55 -4.61
CA LYS A 110 7.26 13.78 -4.91
C LYS A 110 5.80 13.38 -5.19
N GLY A 111 4.88 13.80 -4.32
CA GLY A 111 3.46 13.60 -4.52
C GLY A 111 2.68 13.59 -3.20
N PRO A 112 1.38 13.95 -3.21
CA PRO A 112 0.54 13.88 -2.02
C PRO A 112 0.29 12.43 -1.59
N ASP A 113 0.16 12.21 -0.28
CA ASP A 113 -0.31 10.96 0.31
C ASP A 113 -1.71 10.59 -0.23
N ARG A 114 -1.99 9.31 -0.37
CA ARG A 114 -3.24 8.82 -0.97
C ARG A 114 -3.92 7.78 -0.13
N LEU A 115 -5.26 7.82 -0.20
CA LEU A 115 -6.15 6.99 0.57
C LEU A 115 -6.81 5.97 -0.36
N ILE A 116 -6.81 4.71 0.04
CA ILE A 116 -7.74 3.70 -0.47
C ILE A 116 -8.87 3.57 0.54
N VAL A 117 -10.11 3.60 0.06
CA VAL A 117 -11.30 3.38 0.89
C VAL A 117 -12.06 2.18 0.36
N VAL A 118 -12.41 1.27 1.26
CA VAL A 118 -13.34 0.17 0.98
C VAL A 118 -14.56 0.38 1.87
N SER A 119 -15.74 0.43 1.25
CA SER A 119 -17.01 0.57 1.97
C SER A 119 -17.41 -0.75 2.65
N ALA A 120 -18.32 -0.68 3.62
CA ALA A 120 -18.86 -1.87 4.28
C ALA A 120 -19.64 -2.80 3.33
N SER A 121 -20.11 -2.29 2.18
CA SER A 121 -20.74 -3.08 1.12
C SER A 121 -19.74 -3.72 0.14
N GLY A 122 -18.44 -3.50 0.34
CA GLY A 122 -17.38 -4.03 -0.51
C GLY A 122 -17.05 -3.13 -1.71
N GLU A 123 -17.57 -1.91 -1.76
CA GLU A 123 -17.23 -0.97 -2.83
C GLU A 123 -15.84 -0.39 -2.57
N VAL A 124 -14.96 -0.52 -3.56
CA VAL A 124 -13.61 0.02 -3.48
C VAL A 124 -13.59 1.37 -4.21
N THR A 125 -13.24 2.44 -3.50
CA THR A 125 -12.93 3.74 -4.12
C THR A 125 -11.46 4.10 -3.91
N MET A 126 -10.85 4.53 -5.00
CA MET A 126 -9.47 4.99 -5.05
C MET A 126 -9.46 6.40 -5.63
N PRO A 127 -10.06 7.39 -4.93
CA PRO A 127 -9.94 8.78 -5.36
C PRO A 127 -8.44 9.07 -5.45
N PHE A 128 -7.99 9.68 -6.56
CA PHE A 128 -6.58 9.88 -6.91
C PHE A 128 -5.89 8.67 -7.59
N ASN A 129 -6.29 8.38 -8.83
CA ASN A 129 -5.65 7.48 -9.80
C ASN A 129 -4.39 8.10 -10.46
N THR A 130 -3.27 8.22 -9.72
CA THR A 130 -2.04 8.73 -10.36
C THR A 130 -1.36 7.69 -11.22
N ILE A 131 -0.92 8.18 -12.37
CA ILE A 131 -0.02 7.50 -13.29
C ILE A 131 1.13 6.91 -12.50
N GLY A 132 1.41 5.64 -12.75
CA GLY A 132 2.54 4.97 -12.13
C GLY A 132 2.26 4.43 -10.73
N MET A 133 1.07 4.66 -10.15
CA MET A 133 0.74 4.08 -8.84
C MET A 133 0.58 2.56 -8.92
N PHE A 134 1.37 1.86 -8.11
CA PHE A 134 1.28 0.43 -7.87
C PHE A 134 0.08 0.14 -6.98
N ARG A 135 -0.84 -0.72 -7.43
CA ARG A 135 -2.06 -1.07 -6.68
C ARG A 135 -2.51 -2.50 -6.91
N ALA A 136 -3.28 -3.00 -5.93
CA ALA A 136 -3.96 -4.27 -6.02
C ALA A 136 -5.33 -4.20 -5.35
N CYS A 137 -6.29 -4.97 -5.84
CA CYS A 137 -7.59 -5.16 -5.20
C CYS A 137 -8.15 -6.55 -5.48
N ALA A 138 -9.00 -7.03 -4.59
CA ALA A 138 -9.74 -8.26 -4.74
C ALA A 138 -11.10 -8.17 -4.03
N THR A 139 -12.06 -8.95 -4.52
CA THR A 139 -13.41 -9.05 -3.97
C THR A 139 -13.82 -10.52 -3.87
N GLU A 140 -14.79 -10.80 -3.00
CA GLU A 140 -15.27 -12.17 -2.76
C GLU A 140 -15.87 -12.85 -4.01
N ASP A 141 -16.44 -12.06 -4.92
CA ASP A 141 -17.03 -12.55 -6.18
C ASP A 141 -15.99 -13.01 -7.22
N GLY A 142 -14.69 -12.95 -6.88
CA GLY A 142 -13.60 -13.48 -7.70
C GLY A 142 -12.91 -12.43 -8.56
N TYR A 143 -13.31 -11.16 -8.51
CA TYR A 143 -12.53 -10.10 -9.15
C TYR A 143 -11.20 -9.88 -8.41
N SER A 144 -10.11 -9.79 -9.17
CA SER A 144 -8.76 -9.53 -8.67
C SER A 144 -7.95 -8.79 -9.73
N GLN A 145 -7.27 -7.72 -9.32
CA GLN A 145 -6.43 -6.91 -10.19
C GLN A 145 -5.14 -6.53 -9.45
N ILE A 146 -4.00 -6.65 -10.14
CA ILE A 146 -2.70 -6.14 -9.69
C ILE A 146 -2.08 -5.40 -10.88
N GLY A 147 -1.63 -4.17 -10.67
CA GLY A 147 -0.97 -3.45 -11.75
C GLY A 147 -0.49 -2.06 -11.40
N ILE A 148 0.19 -1.46 -12.38
CA ILE A 148 0.56 -0.05 -12.43
C ILE A 148 -0.46 0.65 -13.31
N TRP A 149 -1.07 1.73 -12.84
CA TRP A 149 -1.95 2.51 -13.71
C TRP A 149 -1.15 3.32 -14.70
N THR A 150 -1.30 3.03 -15.98
CA THR A 150 -0.86 3.90 -17.06
C THR A 150 -2.00 4.86 -17.38
N SER A 151 -1.75 6.18 -17.51
CA SER A 151 -2.80 7.08 -18.03
C SER A 151 -3.01 6.79 -19.52
N VAL A 152 -4.01 5.97 -19.83
CA VAL A 152 -4.93 5.99 -20.98
C VAL A 152 -5.65 4.63 -20.96
N GLU A 153 -6.96 4.51 -21.07
CA GLU A 153 -7.98 5.38 -21.72
C GLU A 153 -9.09 5.85 -20.74
#